data_AF-A0A2T5C2V1-F1
#
_entry.id   AF-A0A2T5C2V1-F1
#
_cell.length_a   1.000
_cell.length_b   1.000
_cell.length_c   1.000
_cell.angle_alpha   90.00
_cell.angle_beta   90.00
_cell.angle_gamma   90.00
#
_symmetry.space_group_name_H-M   'P 1'
#
loop_
_entity.id
_entity.type
_entity.pdbx_description
1 polymer ?
#
loop_
_entity_poly.entity_id
_entity_poly.type
_entity_poly.pdbx_seq_one_letter_code
_entity_poly.pdbx_strand_id
1 'polypeptide(L)'
;MTFTAFRGMGAVSELFMALFMILVSMLVVMLVATVAAIPLFGGALLMEVFSGANLDNPAHIELLKYFQVMQSIGLFVLPPFAIGWFYVGSPAKYLSMRGRLNVRFVVLGVLALLVVTPFISLVGHLNQQMSFPDWASGIESWMRAMEDQAEFAIGKFIAVEGLGGLLFNLFMIAVIPALGEEFLFRGVVQQIFTKMTRNYHWGIWISAFLFSALHLQFFGFVPRLLLGALFGYFLVYSGSIWVPVVAHFINNAVGVFALYAAKSGPSGLEQVVDPDFSDGIAFYWPIALVSLACTIWLIFQMKKRRATIVAGLE
;
A
#
# COMPACT_ATOMS: atom_id res chain seq x y z
N MET A 1 5.68 -20.81 29.92
CA MET A 1 5.76 -21.76 28.80
C MET A 1 5.76 -20.97 27.50
N THR A 2 6.76 -21.15 26.64
CA THR A 2 6.77 -20.53 25.31
C THR A 2 5.71 -21.23 24.44
N PHE A 3 4.68 -20.49 24.02
CA PHE A 3 3.65 -21.03 23.12
C PHE A 3 4.29 -21.38 21.77
N THR A 4 4.27 -22.66 21.39
CA THR A 4 4.97 -23.20 20.20
C THR A 4 4.05 -23.85 19.16
N ALA A 5 2.73 -23.87 19.40
CA ALA A 5 1.76 -24.67 18.64
C ALA A 5 1.72 -24.42 17.13
N PHE A 6 2.26 -23.28 16.65
CA PHE A 6 2.26 -22.90 15.23
C PHE A 6 3.66 -22.68 14.65
N ARG A 7 4.72 -23.10 15.36
CA ARG A 7 6.09 -22.99 14.86
C ARG A 7 6.43 -24.18 13.95
N GLY A 8 7.03 -23.90 12.80
CA GLY A 8 7.50 -24.94 11.86
C GLY A 8 6.41 -25.51 10.95
N MET A 9 5.25 -24.84 10.84
CA MET A 9 4.19 -25.25 9.93
C MET A 9 4.65 -25.24 8.45
N GLY A 10 4.02 -26.09 7.63
CA GLY A 10 4.14 -26.02 6.18
C GLY A 10 3.59 -24.69 5.64
N ALA A 11 4.08 -24.26 4.48
CA ALA A 11 3.75 -22.94 3.93
C ALA A 11 2.25 -22.76 3.60
N VAL A 12 1.56 -23.84 3.21
CA VAL A 12 0.11 -23.83 2.99
C VAL A 12 -0.65 -23.60 4.29
N SER A 13 -0.24 -24.27 5.38
CA SER A 13 -0.84 -24.08 6.71
C SER A 13 -0.57 -22.68 7.26
N GLU A 14 0.63 -22.13 7.01
CA GLU A 14 0.92 -20.72 7.30
C GLU A 14 -0.03 -19.79 6.52
N LEU A 15 -0.27 -20.03 5.22
CA LEU A 15 -1.20 -19.20 4.46
C LEU A 15 -2.62 -19.19 5.06
N PHE A 16 -3.20 -20.35 5.35
CA PHE A 16 -4.55 -20.43 5.92
C PHE A 16 -4.62 -19.81 7.32
N MET A 17 -3.62 -20.03 8.16
CA MET A 17 -3.56 -19.40 9.48
C MET A 17 -3.43 -17.88 9.38
N ALA A 18 -2.60 -17.38 8.46
CA ALA A 18 -2.46 -15.94 8.22
C ALA A 18 -3.80 -15.33 7.79
N LEU A 19 -4.49 -15.94 6.81
CA LEU A 19 -5.82 -15.48 6.37
C LEU A 19 -6.85 -15.48 7.52
N PHE A 20 -6.88 -16.55 8.31
CA PHE A 20 -7.75 -16.64 9.48
C PHE A 20 -7.46 -15.53 10.49
N MET A 21 -6.19 -15.31 10.81
CA MET A 21 -5.79 -14.27 11.77
C MET A 21 -6.09 -12.86 11.27
N ILE A 22 -5.91 -12.59 9.97
CA ILE A 22 -6.28 -11.32 9.34
C ILE A 22 -7.79 -11.10 9.46
N LEU A 23 -8.60 -12.11 9.10
CA LEU A 23 -10.06 -12.03 9.20
C LEU A 23 -10.54 -11.81 10.63
N VAL A 24 -10.04 -12.59 11.59
CA VAL A 24 -10.41 -12.47 13.00
C VAL A 24 -9.99 -11.11 13.55
N SER A 25 -8.78 -10.64 13.25
CA SER A 25 -8.31 -9.32 13.67
C SER A 25 -9.19 -8.21 13.12
N MET A 26 -9.51 -8.24 11.82
CA MET A 26 -10.40 -7.27 11.20
C MET A 26 -11.79 -7.26 11.86
N LEU A 27 -12.41 -8.42 12.05
CA LEU A 27 -13.74 -8.53 12.67
C LEU A 27 -13.75 -8.04 14.12
N VAL A 28 -12.76 -8.45 14.92
CA VAL A 28 -12.66 -8.03 16.34
C VAL A 28 -12.43 -6.53 16.44
N VAL A 29 -11.51 -5.97 15.66
CA VAL A 29 -11.21 -4.54 15.68
C VAL A 29 -12.40 -3.72 15.21
N MET A 30 -13.09 -4.14 14.14
CA MET A 30 -14.28 -3.43 13.66
C MET A 30 -15.44 -3.50 14.65
N LEU A 31 -15.64 -4.64 15.33
CA LEU A 31 -16.64 -4.75 16.39
C LEU A 31 -16.32 -3.81 17.56
N VAL A 32 -15.07 -3.84 18.05
CA VAL A 32 -14.61 -2.96 19.13
C VAL A 32 -14.72 -1.49 18.72
N ALA A 33 -14.35 -1.15 17.48
CA ALA A 33 -14.44 0.20 16.95
C ALA A 33 -15.89 0.70 16.90
N THR A 34 -16.82 -0.16 16.47
CA THR A 34 -18.25 0.17 16.42
C THR A 34 -18.80 0.46 17.81
N VAL A 35 -18.47 -0.39 18.81
CA VAL A 35 -18.89 -0.19 20.20
C VAL A 35 -18.26 1.08 20.79
N ALA A 36 -16.97 1.32 20.53
CA ALA A 36 -16.25 2.49 21.00
C ALA A 36 -16.74 3.79 20.34
N ALA A 37 -17.28 3.73 19.12
CA ALA A 37 -17.83 4.90 18.44
C ALA A 37 -19.08 5.46 19.14
N ILE A 38 -19.86 4.63 19.85
CA ILE A 38 -21.08 5.06 20.54
C ILE A 38 -20.81 6.16 21.60
N PRO A 39 -19.91 5.98 22.58
CA PRO A 39 -19.60 7.04 23.54
C PRO A 39 -18.79 8.20 22.95
N LEU A 40 -18.09 8.01 21.82
CA LEU A 40 -17.24 9.04 21.21
C LEU A 40 -18.02 9.99 20.29
N PHE A 41 -18.97 9.46 19.51
CA PHE A 41 -19.67 10.18 18.45
C PHE A 41 -21.20 10.18 18.60
N GLY A 42 -21.74 9.30 19.45
CA GLY A 42 -23.19 9.13 19.65
C GLY A 42 -23.81 8.05 18.76
N GLY A 43 -24.75 7.29 19.31
CA GLY A 43 -25.40 6.18 18.60
C GLY A 43 -26.27 6.64 17.41
N ALA A 44 -26.84 7.85 17.47
CA ALA A 44 -27.65 8.39 16.36
C ALA A 44 -26.80 8.61 15.10
N LEU A 45 -25.65 9.28 15.24
CA LEU A 45 -24.72 9.55 14.13
C LEU A 45 -24.24 8.25 13.46
N LEU A 46 -24.01 7.21 14.27
CA LEU A 46 -23.61 5.90 13.77
C LEU A 46 -24.72 5.23 12.94
N MET A 47 -25.98 5.33 13.38
CA MET A 47 -27.12 4.82 12.60
C MET A 47 -27.34 5.64 11.32
N GLU A 48 -27.10 6.94 11.34
CA GLU A 48 -27.16 7.80 10.14
C GLU A 48 -26.12 7.36 9.11
N VAL A 49 -24.86 7.16 9.50
CA VAL A 49 -23.81 6.70 8.57
C VAL A 49 -24.12 5.29 8.03
N PHE A 50 -24.58 4.35 8.85
CA PHE A 50 -24.93 3.01 8.39
C PHE A 50 -26.22 2.92 7.56
N SER A 51 -27.11 3.91 7.66
CA SER A 51 -28.30 4.02 6.81
C SER A 51 -28.02 4.72 5.47
N GLY A 52 -26.79 5.15 5.22
CA GLY A 52 -26.41 5.83 3.98
C GLY A 52 -26.78 7.32 3.95
N ALA A 53 -26.81 7.98 5.11
CA ALA A 53 -27.07 9.42 5.21
C ALA A 53 -26.01 10.27 4.48
N ASN A 54 -26.36 11.54 4.20
CA ASN A 54 -25.56 12.45 3.38
C ASN A 54 -24.12 12.63 3.93
N LEU A 55 -23.12 12.38 3.07
CA LEU A 55 -21.68 12.46 3.35
C LEU A 55 -21.09 13.88 3.27
N ASP A 56 -21.95 14.90 3.19
CA ASP A 56 -21.55 16.31 3.30
C ASP A 56 -21.47 16.82 4.76
N ASN A 57 -22.00 16.07 5.73
CA ASN A 57 -21.91 16.43 7.14
C ASN A 57 -20.47 16.19 7.65
N PRO A 58 -19.76 17.21 8.19
CA PRO A 58 -18.43 17.04 8.75
C PRO A 58 -18.33 15.94 9.81
N ALA A 59 -19.36 15.76 10.64
CA ALA A 59 -19.39 14.72 11.67
C ALA A 59 -19.43 13.30 11.07
N HIS A 60 -20.11 13.10 9.92
CA HIS A 60 -20.08 11.84 9.20
C HIS A 60 -18.69 11.55 8.64
N ILE A 61 -18.01 12.57 8.11
CA ILE A 61 -16.66 12.43 7.57
C ILE A 61 -15.67 12.06 8.69
N GLU A 62 -15.79 12.67 9.87
CA GLU A 62 -14.96 12.32 11.04
C GLU A 62 -15.19 10.87 11.48
N LEU A 63 -16.44 10.42 11.54
CA LEU A 63 -16.76 9.02 11.88
C LEU A 63 -16.24 8.03 10.81
N LEU A 64 -16.32 8.38 9.53
CA LEU A 64 -15.75 7.57 8.45
C LEU A 64 -14.22 7.51 8.52
N LYS A 65 -13.54 8.62 8.82
CA LYS A 65 -12.09 8.65 9.05
C LYS A 65 -11.69 7.75 10.24
N TYR A 66 -12.49 7.79 11.31
CA TYR A 66 -12.31 6.90 12.44
C TYR A 66 -12.38 5.42 12.01
N PHE A 67 -13.43 5.03 11.28
CA PHE A 67 -13.56 3.66 10.78
C PHE A 67 -12.46 3.27 9.80
N GLN A 68 -12.03 4.20 8.92
CA GLN A 68 -10.91 3.98 7.99
C GLN A 68 -9.61 3.66 8.74
N VAL A 69 -9.29 4.41 9.79
CA VAL A 69 -8.10 4.16 10.64
C VAL A 69 -8.22 2.81 11.34
N MET A 70 -9.36 2.51 11.94
CA MET A 70 -9.58 1.24 12.66
C MET A 70 -9.53 0.04 11.71
N GLN A 71 -10.10 0.16 10.53
CA GLN A 71 -10.03 -0.85 9.47
C GLN A 71 -8.58 -1.11 9.05
N SER A 72 -7.81 -0.06 8.75
CA SER A 72 -6.40 -0.21 8.37
C SER A 72 -5.56 -0.84 9.48
N ILE A 73 -5.82 -0.50 10.76
CA ILE A 73 -5.15 -1.13 11.90
C ILE A 73 -5.52 -2.62 12.00
N GLY A 74 -6.80 -2.95 11.92
CA GLY A 74 -7.29 -4.32 12.06
C GLY A 74 -6.89 -5.24 10.91
N LEU A 75 -6.78 -4.70 9.69
CA LEU A 75 -6.44 -5.43 8.48
C LEU A 75 -4.93 -5.52 8.24
N PHE A 76 -4.19 -4.43 8.43
CA PHE A 76 -2.80 -4.33 7.98
C PHE A 76 -1.79 -4.24 9.11
N VAL A 77 -2.14 -3.62 10.25
CA VAL A 77 -1.15 -3.37 11.32
C VAL A 77 -1.10 -4.53 12.30
N LEU A 78 -2.21 -4.89 12.94
CA LEU A 78 -2.23 -5.89 14.00
C LEU A 78 -1.91 -7.33 13.53
N PRO A 79 -2.45 -7.83 12.40
CA PRO A 79 -2.24 -9.22 12.01
C PRO A 79 -0.77 -9.60 11.81
N PRO A 80 0.08 -8.82 11.11
CA PRO A 80 1.49 -9.17 10.92
C PRO A 80 2.26 -9.34 12.23
N PHE A 81 1.99 -8.52 13.26
CA PHE A 81 2.63 -8.67 14.56
C PHE A 81 2.17 -9.94 15.27
N ALA A 82 0.86 -10.23 15.26
CA ALA A 82 0.35 -11.47 15.81
C ALA A 82 0.95 -12.68 15.09
N ILE A 83 0.96 -12.68 13.75
CA ILE A 83 1.51 -13.76 12.92
C ILE A 83 2.98 -13.99 13.23
N GLY A 84 3.80 -12.93 13.27
CA GLY A 84 5.21 -13.05 13.61
C GLY A 84 5.48 -13.57 15.02
N TRP A 85 4.57 -13.29 15.97
CA TRP A 85 4.62 -13.87 17.31
C TRP A 85 4.28 -15.37 17.30
N PHE A 86 3.20 -15.77 16.63
CA PHE A 86 2.80 -17.18 16.58
C PHE A 86 3.78 -18.07 15.79
N TYR A 87 4.33 -17.58 14.67
CA TYR A 87 5.20 -18.39 13.80
C TYR A 87 6.63 -18.50 14.30
N VAL A 88 7.18 -17.41 14.87
CA VAL A 88 8.61 -17.33 15.24
C VAL A 88 8.82 -16.94 16.71
N GLY A 89 7.81 -16.44 17.41
CA GLY A 89 7.93 -15.90 18.77
C GLY A 89 8.56 -14.50 18.83
N SER A 90 8.85 -13.90 17.68
CA SER A 90 9.47 -12.57 17.60
C SER A 90 9.02 -11.85 16.33
N PRO A 91 8.03 -10.95 16.42
CA PRO A 91 7.53 -10.18 15.29
C PRO A 91 8.65 -9.42 14.58
N ALA A 92 9.54 -8.79 15.35
CA ALA A 92 10.66 -8.03 14.80
C ALA A 92 11.64 -8.89 13.97
N LYS A 93 11.79 -10.17 14.30
CA LYS A 93 12.61 -11.11 13.51
C LYS A 93 11.85 -11.55 12.26
N TYR A 94 10.59 -11.95 12.39
CA TYR A 94 9.78 -12.45 11.28
C TYR A 94 9.55 -11.38 10.22
N LEU A 95 9.13 -10.18 10.62
CA LEU A 95 8.85 -9.04 9.74
C LEU A 95 10.11 -8.31 9.25
N SER A 96 11.31 -8.88 9.45
CA SER A 96 12.59 -8.26 9.03
C SER A 96 12.86 -6.85 9.59
N MET A 97 12.31 -6.51 10.76
CA MET A 97 12.52 -5.21 11.42
C MET A 97 13.92 -5.06 12.00
N ARG A 98 14.60 -6.18 12.30
CA ARG A 98 15.98 -6.20 12.82
C ARG A 98 17.04 -5.89 11.75
N GLY A 99 16.66 -5.82 10.47
CA GLY A 99 17.57 -5.41 9.42
C GLY A 99 17.99 -3.95 9.64
N ARG A 100 19.31 -3.69 9.73
CA ARG A 100 19.83 -2.31 9.92
C ARG A 100 19.33 -1.42 8.78
N LEU A 101 18.80 -0.24 9.13
CA LEU A 101 18.44 0.78 8.15
C LEU A 101 19.72 1.34 7.53
N ASN A 102 20.10 0.79 6.37
CA ASN A 102 21.26 1.28 5.64
C ASN A 102 20.85 2.48 4.79
N VAL A 103 21.36 3.66 5.14
CA VAL A 103 21.02 4.92 4.45
C VAL A 103 21.22 4.81 2.94
N ARG A 104 22.24 4.08 2.46
CA ARG A 104 22.44 3.91 1.01
C ARG A 104 21.31 3.13 0.35
N PHE A 105 20.74 2.10 0.99
CA PHE A 105 19.58 1.39 0.45
C PHE A 105 18.33 2.26 0.47
N VAL A 106 18.17 3.11 1.49
CA VAL A 106 17.08 4.10 1.53
C VAL A 106 17.21 5.09 0.38
N VAL A 107 18.39 5.68 0.19
CA VAL A 107 18.64 6.63 -0.90
C VAL A 107 18.40 5.98 -2.26
N LEU A 108 18.94 4.77 -2.50
CA LEU A 108 18.71 4.05 -3.76
C LEU A 108 17.23 3.73 -3.97
N GLY A 109 16.51 3.32 -2.92
CA GLY A 109 15.08 3.02 -2.99
C GLY A 109 14.23 4.25 -3.29
N VAL A 110 14.51 5.38 -2.61
CA VAL A 110 13.81 6.66 -2.86
C VAL A 110 14.13 7.21 -4.24
N LEU A 111 15.40 7.15 -4.68
CA LEU A 111 15.76 7.54 -6.04
C LEU A 111 15.05 6.65 -7.07
N ALA A 112 15.00 5.34 -6.86
CA ALA A 112 14.29 4.43 -7.77
C ALA A 112 12.78 4.74 -7.81
N LEU A 113 12.17 5.09 -6.68
CA LEU A 113 10.78 5.53 -6.61
C LEU A 113 10.54 6.83 -7.40
N LEU A 114 11.37 7.85 -7.19
CA LEU A 114 11.22 9.14 -7.88
C LEU A 114 11.49 9.02 -9.39
N VAL A 115 12.49 8.22 -9.75
CA VAL A 115 12.87 8.01 -11.15
C VAL A 115 11.81 7.21 -11.87
N VAL A 116 11.15 6.22 -11.25
CA VAL A 116 10.17 5.37 -11.95
C VAL A 116 8.84 6.08 -12.27
N THR A 117 8.56 7.24 -11.66
CA THR A 117 7.27 7.94 -11.79
C THR A 117 6.79 8.11 -13.24
N PRO A 118 7.60 8.59 -14.22
CA PRO A 118 7.12 8.75 -15.60
C PRO A 118 6.66 7.43 -16.25
N PHE A 119 7.36 6.33 -15.97
CA PHE A 119 6.94 5.01 -16.43
C PHE A 119 5.63 4.57 -15.77
N ILE A 120 5.50 4.76 -14.46
CA ILE A 120 4.27 4.43 -13.72
C ILE A 120 3.09 5.26 -14.20
N SER A 121 3.26 6.57 -14.44
CA SER A 121 2.21 7.46 -14.96
C SER A 121 1.78 7.04 -16.36
N LEU A 122 2.71 6.71 -17.25
CA LEU A 122 2.36 6.20 -18.59
C LEU A 122 1.58 4.89 -18.51
N VAL A 123 2.04 3.94 -17.70
CA VAL A 123 1.34 2.67 -17.49
C VAL A 123 -0.04 2.89 -16.87
N GLY A 124 -0.16 3.85 -15.95
CA GLY A 124 -1.44 4.26 -15.36
C GLY A 124 -2.41 4.80 -16.39
N HIS A 125 -1.97 5.71 -17.25
CA HIS A 125 -2.76 6.24 -18.35
C HIS A 125 -3.24 5.12 -19.29
N LEU A 126 -2.36 4.20 -19.66
CA LEU A 126 -2.73 3.03 -20.48
C LEU A 126 -3.72 2.10 -19.77
N ASN A 127 -3.57 1.91 -18.45
CA ASN A 127 -4.48 1.09 -17.65
C ASN A 127 -5.87 1.73 -17.56
N GLN A 128 -5.96 3.06 -17.49
CA GLN A 128 -7.23 3.78 -17.45
C GLN A 128 -8.03 3.66 -18.76
N GLN A 129 -7.36 3.42 -19.88
CA GLN A 129 -7.98 3.19 -21.19
C GLN A 129 -8.59 1.79 -21.35
N MET A 130 -8.50 0.93 -20.33
CA MET A 130 -9.08 -0.40 -20.37
C MET A 130 -10.58 -0.33 -20.66
N SER A 131 -11.02 -1.13 -21.63
CA SER A 131 -12.42 -1.33 -21.99
C SER A 131 -12.67 -2.81 -22.19
N PHE A 132 -13.88 -3.26 -21.87
CA PHE A 132 -14.26 -4.66 -21.99
C PHE A 132 -15.23 -4.86 -23.15
N PRO A 133 -15.25 -6.06 -23.76
CA PRO A 133 -16.27 -6.38 -24.75
C PRO A 133 -17.68 -6.41 -24.12
N ASP A 134 -18.72 -6.26 -24.94
CA ASP A 134 -20.12 -6.14 -24.48
C ASP A 134 -20.57 -7.22 -23.48
N TRP A 135 -20.11 -8.46 -23.63
CA TRP A 135 -20.43 -9.56 -22.72
C TRP A 135 -19.92 -9.37 -21.29
N ALA A 136 -18.91 -8.52 -21.09
CA ALA A 136 -18.31 -8.17 -19.80
C ALA A 136 -18.62 -6.72 -19.37
N SER A 137 -19.53 -6.02 -20.05
CA SER A 137 -19.96 -4.65 -19.71
C SER A 137 -20.43 -4.48 -18.25
N GLY A 138 -21.05 -5.50 -17.67
CA GLY A 138 -21.44 -5.51 -16.25
C GLY A 138 -20.24 -5.50 -15.29
N ILE A 139 -19.15 -6.18 -15.65
CA ILE A 139 -17.90 -6.17 -14.89
C ILE A 139 -17.25 -4.79 -14.98
N GLU A 140 -17.21 -4.21 -16.18
CA GLU A 140 -16.66 -2.87 -16.37
C GLU A 140 -17.44 -1.81 -15.57
N SER A 141 -18.77 -1.87 -15.62
CA SER A 141 -19.63 -0.96 -14.87
C SER A 141 -19.42 -1.07 -13.36
N TRP A 142 -19.26 -2.31 -12.85
CA TRP A 142 -18.89 -2.54 -11.46
C TRP A 142 -17.50 -1.98 -11.13
N MET A 143 -16.50 -2.19 -11.98
CA MET A 143 -15.15 -1.63 -11.78
C MET A 143 -15.18 -0.10 -11.71
N ARG A 144 -15.90 0.56 -12.63
CA ARG A 144 -16.04 2.02 -12.64
C ARG A 144 -16.75 2.53 -11.38
N ALA A 145 -17.82 1.87 -10.95
CA ALA A 145 -18.50 2.23 -9.71
C ALA A 145 -17.60 2.12 -8.46
N MET A 146 -16.70 1.13 -8.41
CA MET A 146 -15.71 1.01 -7.33
C MET A 146 -14.66 2.14 -7.36
N GLU A 147 -14.23 2.58 -8.56
CA GLU A 147 -13.35 3.75 -8.71
C GLU A 147 -14.05 5.02 -8.23
N ASP A 148 -15.27 5.27 -8.70
CA ASP A 148 -16.05 6.46 -8.32
C ASP A 148 -16.27 6.53 -6.80
N GLN A 149 -16.56 5.39 -6.17
CA GLN A 149 -16.73 5.30 -4.72
C GLN A 149 -15.42 5.61 -3.96
N ALA A 150 -14.30 5.11 -4.44
CA ALA A 150 -13.00 5.35 -3.83
C ALA A 150 -12.54 6.81 -4.02
N GLU A 151 -12.72 7.38 -5.21
CA GLU A 151 -12.43 8.78 -5.49
C GLU A 151 -13.28 9.71 -4.62
N PHE A 152 -14.58 9.42 -4.51
CA PHE A 152 -15.48 10.16 -3.62
C PHE A 152 -15.01 10.13 -2.17
N ALA A 153 -14.67 8.94 -1.64
CA ALA A 153 -14.19 8.79 -0.26
C ALA A 153 -12.88 9.55 -0.02
N ILE A 154 -11.90 9.42 -0.92
CA ILE A 154 -10.62 10.13 -0.86
C ILE A 154 -10.83 11.65 -0.90
N GLY A 155 -11.69 12.13 -1.81
CA GLY A 155 -12.05 13.55 -1.92
C GLY A 155 -12.61 14.10 -0.61
N LYS A 156 -13.54 13.39 0.03
CA LYS A 156 -14.10 13.78 1.34
C LYS A 156 -13.05 13.74 2.45
N PHE A 157 -12.13 12.78 2.43
CA PHE A 157 -11.08 12.70 3.43
C PHE A 157 -10.04 13.82 3.30
N ILE A 158 -9.68 14.18 2.08
CA ILE A 158 -8.67 15.19 1.78
C ILE A 158 -9.21 16.62 1.87
N ALA A 159 -10.53 16.81 1.83
CA ALA A 159 -11.23 18.08 2.05
C ALA A 159 -11.13 18.59 3.51
N VAL A 160 -9.90 18.77 4.02
CA VAL A 160 -9.58 19.38 5.31
C VAL A 160 -8.92 20.74 5.15
N GLU A 161 -9.18 21.62 6.11
CA GLU A 161 -8.54 22.92 6.22
C GLU A 161 -7.41 22.88 7.26
N GLY A 162 -6.36 23.67 7.02
CA GLY A 162 -5.27 23.89 7.97
C GLY A 162 -4.28 22.73 8.13
N LEU A 163 -3.23 23.01 8.91
CA LEU A 163 -2.11 22.09 9.12
C LEU A 163 -2.53 20.82 9.88
N GLY A 164 -3.45 20.93 10.84
CA GLY A 164 -3.92 19.79 11.64
C GLY A 164 -4.58 18.71 10.77
N GLY A 165 -5.46 19.13 9.85
CA GLY A 165 -6.09 18.23 8.89
C GLY A 165 -5.08 17.56 7.96
N LEU A 166 -4.11 18.33 7.44
CA LEU A 166 -3.05 17.79 6.58
C LEU A 166 -2.21 16.73 7.32
N LEU A 167 -1.80 17.01 8.56
CA LEU A 167 -1.04 16.04 9.38
C LEU A 167 -1.85 14.78 9.67
N PHE A 168 -3.16 14.91 9.93
CA PHE A 168 -4.04 13.76 10.10
C PHE A 168 -4.16 12.93 8.81
N ASN A 169 -4.30 13.58 7.66
CA ASN A 169 -4.36 12.88 6.37
C ASN A 169 -3.04 12.18 6.03
N LEU A 170 -1.89 12.80 6.31
CA LEU A 170 -0.59 12.13 6.20
C LEU A 170 -0.53 10.91 7.11
N PHE A 171 -1.01 11.01 8.34
CA PHE A 171 -1.06 9.88 9.26
C PHE A 171 -1.95 8.73 8.72
N MET A 172 -3.17 9.07 8.29
CA MET A 172 -4.18 8.09 7.85
C MET A 172 -3.87 7.46 6.49
N ILE A 173 -3.40 8.24 5.52
CA ILE A 173 -3.26 7.82 4.11
C ILE A 173 -1.80 7.47 3.76
N ALA A 174 -0.81 8.03 4.45
CA ALA A 174 0.59 7.73 4.18
C ALA A 174 1.23 6.85 5.27
N VAL A 175 1.16 7.24 6.54
CA VAL A 175 1.91 6.55 7.61
C VAL A 175 1.33 5.17 7.93
N ILE A 176 0.02 5.08 8.18
CA ILE A 176 -0.61 3.80 8.52
C ILE A 176 -0.47 2.78 7.37
N PRO A 177 -0.81 3.10 6.11
CA PRO A 177 -0.64 2.18 4.99
C PRO A 177 0.82 1.77 4.79
N ALA A 178 1.76 2.71 4.78
CA ALA A 178 3.17 2.40 4.57
C ALA A 178 3.76 1.47 5.64
N LEU A 179 3.27 1.54 6.89
CA LEU A 179 3.65 0.60 7.94
C LEU A 179 2.91 -0.73 7.81
N GLY A 180 1.58 -0.68 7.86
CA GLY A 180 0.74 -1.87 7.91
C GLY A 180 0.85 -2.72 6.66
N GLU A 181 0.69 -2.11 5.48
CA GLU A 181 0.68 -2.84 4.22
C GLU A 181 2.06 -3.46 3.94
N GLU A 182 3.16 -2.75 4.22
CA GLU A 182 4.48 -3.36 4.08
C GLU A 182 4.68 -4.52 5.07
N PHE A 183 4.26 -4.38 6.33
CA PHE A 183 4.34 -5.48 7.29
C PHE A 183 3.51 -6.69 6.85
N LEU A 184 2.32 -6.48 6.29
CA LEU A 184 1.48 -7.57 5.81
C LEU A 184 2.01 -8.17 4.51
N PHE A 185 2.11 -7.38 3.45
CA PHE A 185 2.41 -7.91 2.13
C PHE A 185 3.87 -8.35 2.00
N ARG A 186 4.82 -7.61 2.56
CA ARG A 186 6.26 -7.90 2.39
C ARG A 186 6.76 -8.74 3.56
N GLY A 187 6.28 -8.44 4.77
CA GLY A 187 6.62 -9.19 5.98
C GLY A 187 5.94 -10.57 6.10
N VAL A 188 4.71 -10.75 5.59
CA VAL A 188 3.96 -12.02 5.71
C VAL A 188 3.74 -12.68 4.35
N VAL A 189 2.96 -12.05 3.46
CA VAL A 189 2.45 -12.68 2.23
C VAL A 189 3.59 -13.08 1.29
N GLN A 190 4.51 -12.16 1.01
CA GLN A 190 5.68 -12.41 0.17
C GLN A 190 6.55 -13.54 0.73
N GLN A 191 6.73 -13.61 2.06
CA GLN A 191 7.52 -14.67 2.69
C GLN A 191 6.86 -16.04 2.53
N ILE A 192 5.56 -16.13 2.77
CA ILE A 192 4.78 -17.37 2.61
C ILE A 192 4.87 -17.86 1.16
N PHE A 193 4.59 -17.00 0.18
CA PHE A 193 4.65 -17.39 -1.24
C PHE A 193 6.08 -17.67 -1.72
N THR A 194 7.10 -16.99 -1.18
CA THR A 194 8.50 -17.34 -1.43
C THR A 194 8.81 -18.75 -0.95
N LYS A 195 8.31 -19.14 0.24
CA LYS A 195 8.48 -20.49 0.80
C LYS A 195 7.71 -21.54 -0.01
N MET A 196 6.48 -21.24 -0.45
CA MET A 196 5.66 -22.15 -1.27
C MET A 196 6.29 -22.43 -2.64
N THR A 197 6.73 -21.37 -3.32
CA THR A 197 7.25 -21.46 -4.70
C THR A 197 8.75 -21.76 -4.76
N ARG A 198 9.45 -21.66 -3.60
CA ARG A 198 10.91 -21.71 -3.48
C ARG A 198 11.64 -20.67 -4.34
N ASN A 199 10.97 -19.57 -4.68
CA ASN A 199 11.51 -18.50 -5.50
C ASN A 199 10.97 -17.14 -5.05
N TYR A 200 11.88 -16.25 -4.64
CA TYR A 200 11.49 -14.94 -4.13
C TYR A 200 10.86 -14.05 -5.21
N HIS A 201 11.15 -14.26 -6.50
CA HIS A 201 10.51 -13.51 -7.58
C HIS A 201 9.00 -13.80 -7.64
N TRP A 202 8.61 -15.08 -7.55
CA TRP A 202 7.21 -15.46 -7.49
C TRP A 202 6.55 -14.95 -6.21
N GLY A 203 7.25 -15.02 -5.07
CA GLY A 203 6.77 -14.41 -3.82
C GLY A 203 6.48 -12.92 -3.94
N ILE A 204 7.37 -12.16 -4.60
CA ILE A 204 7.21 -10.72 -4.85
C ILE A 204 5.98 -10.46 -5.73
N TRP A 205 5.91 -11.09 -6.91
CA TRP A 205 4.86 -10.79 -7.88
C TRP A 205 3.48 -11.25 -7.43
N ILE A 206 3.37 -12.39 -6.74
CA ILE A 206 2.10 -12.83 -6.15
C ILE A 206 1.67 -11.85 -5.05
N SER A 207 2.57 -11.44 -4.16
CA SER A 207 2.25 -10.47 -3.11
C SER A 207 1.85 -9.11 -3.71
N ALA A 208 2.55 -8.64 -4.74
CA ALA A 208 2.24 -7.39 -5.43
C ALA A 208 0.89 -7.43 -6.17
N PHE A 209 0.55 -8.59 -6.74
CA PHE A 209 -0.77 -8.83 -7.33
C PHE A 209 -1.88 -8.75 -6.29
N LEU A 210 -1.72 -9.45 -5.16
CA LEU A 210 -2.69 -9.41 -4.07
C LEU A 210 -2.81 -8.02 -3.44
N PHE A 211 -1.69 -7.30 -3.31
CA PHE A 211 -1.63 -5.90 -2.87
C PHE A 211 -2.48 -5.00 -3.76
N SER A 212 -2.28 -5.07 -5.08
CA SER A 212 -3.05 -4.27 -6.03
C SER A 212 -4.52 -4.68 -6.06
N ALA A 213 -4.81 -5.98 -6.04
CA ALA A 213 -6.18 -6.50 -6.10
C ALA A 213 -7.03 -6.11 -4.88
N LEU A 214 -6.42 -6.03 -3.69
CA LEU A 214 -7.14 -5.68 -2.46
C LEU A 214 -7.66 -4.25 -2.43
N HIS A 215 -7.20 -3.38 -3.34
CA HIS A 215 -7.74 -2.03 -3.48
C HIS A 215 -9.05 -1.98 -4.26
N LEU A 216 -9.44 -3.05 -4.98
CA LEU A 216 -10.68 -3.13 -5.78
C LEU A 216 -10.86 -2.04 -6.85
N GLN A 217 -9.77 -1.36 -7.20
CA GLN A 217 -9.72 -0.29 -8.19
C GLN A 217 -8.88 -0.77 -9.38
N PHE A 218 -9.54 -1.29 -10.42
CA PHE A 218 -8.83 -2.02 -11.48
C PHE A 218 -8.23 -1.11 -12.56
N PHE A 219 -8.65 0.15 -12.65
CA PHE A 219 -8.08 1.11 -13.60
C PHE A 219 -6.73 1.67 -13.12
N GLY A 220 -6.44 1.55 -11.82
CA GLY A 220 -5.10 1.77 -11.24
C GLY A 220 -4.34 0.48 -10.89
N PHE A 221 -4.73 -0.67 -11.43
CA PHE A 221 -4.22 -1.98 -10.99
C PHE A 221 -2.74 -2.22 -11.34
N VAL A 222 -2.39 -2.05 -12.62
CA VAL A 222 -1.06 -2.30 -13.17
C VAL A 222 0.01 -1.37 -12.57
N PRO A 223 -0.19 -0.04 -12.47
CA PRO A 223 0.82 0.81 -11.82
C PRO A 223 1.06 0.41 -10.35
N ARG A 224 0.00 0.10 -9.59
CA ARG A 224 0.12 -0.40 -8.21
C ARG A 224 0.79 -1.76 -8.10
N LEU A 225 0.52 -2.67 -9.04
CA LEU A 225 1.22 -3.96 -9.14
C LEU A 225 2.73 -3.76 -9.32
N LEU A 226 3.14 -2.85 -10.21
CA LEU A 226 4.55 -2.58 -10.50
C LEU A 226 5.27 -1.91 -9.31
N LEU A 227 4.65 -0.91 -8.68
CA LEU A 227 5.16 -0.32 -7.42
C LEU A 227 5.22 -1.37 -6.31
N GLY A 228 4.20 -2.23 -6.25
CA GLY A 228 4.14 -3.28 -5.26
C GLY A 228 5.27 -4.29 -5.39
N ALA A 229 5.63 -4.63 -6.64
CA ALA A 229 6.78 -5.48 -6.95
C ALA A 229 8.11 -4.78 -6.65
N LEU A 230 8.22 -3.48 -6.97
CA LEU A 230 9.39 -2.65 -6.66
C LEU A 230 9.71 -2.67 -5.16
N PHE A 231 8.71 -2.46 -4.30
CA PHE A 231 8.86 -2.54 -2.84
C PHE A 231 9.24 -3.95 -2.37
N GLY A 232 8.72 -4.99 -3.02
CA GLY A 232 9.12 -6.37 -2.76
C GLY A 232 10.60 -6.63 -3.03
N TYR A 233 11.16 -6.05 -4.11
CA TYR A 233 12.60 -6.09 -4.40
C TYR A 233 13.42 -5.26 -3.41
N PHE A 234 12.90 -4.11 -2.95
CA PHE A 234 13.56 -3.32 -1.91
C PHE A 234 13.74 -4.14 -0.63
N LEU A 235 12.73 -4.89 -0.19
CA LEU A 235 12.88 -5.80 0.95
C LEU A 235 13.96 -6.85 0.69
N VAL A 236 13.92 -7.55 -0.44
CA VAL A 236 14.86 -8.65 -0.73
C VAL A 236 16.31 -8.16 -0.78
N TYR A 237 16.57 -7.03 -1.43
CA TYR A 237 17.93 -6.53 -1.63
C TYR A 237 18.44 -5.69 -0.46
N SER A 238 17.59 -5.03 0.32
CA SER A 238 18.05 -4.38 1.55
C SER A 238 18.14 -5.36 2.73
N GLY A 239 17.29 -6.38 2.77
CA GLY A 239 17.06 -7.24 3.93
C GLY A 239 16.49 -6.50 5.15
N SER A 240 15.87 -5.33 4.94
CA SER A 240 15.23 -4.54 5.98
C SER A 240 13.87 -4.05 5.49
N ILE A 241 12.82 -4.32 6.28
CA ILE A 241 11.45 -3.87 5.94
C ILE A 241 11.32 -2.35 5.92
N TRP A 242 12.23 -1.64 6.59
CA TRP A 242 12.18 -0.19 6.68
C TRP A 242 12.48 0.52 5.37
N VAL A 243 13.21 -0.12 4.44
CA VAL A 243 13.48 0.48 3.12
C VAL A 243 12.19 0.62 2.29
N PRO A 244 11.39 -0.44 2.06
CA PRO A 244 10.11 -0.28 1.39
C PRO A 244 9.10 0.53 2.21
N VAL A 245 9.09 0.48 3.55
CA VAL A 245 8.23 1.35 4.38
C VAL A 245 8.49 2.83 4.11
N VAL A 246 9.76 3.25 4.08
CA VAL A 246 10.11 4.66 3.81
C VAL A 246 9.74 5.04 2.38
N ALA A 247 10.00 4.18 1.40
CA ALA A 247 9.63 4.43 0.01
C ALA A 247 8.11 4.54 -0.16
N HIS A 248 7.34 3.63 0.41
CA HIS A 248 5.88 3.66 0.37
C HIS A 248 5.32 4.89 1.09
N PHE A 249 5.86 5.25 2.25
CA PHE A 249 5.47 6.48 2.94
C PHE A 249 5.69 7.71 2.05
N ILE A 250 6.85 7.83 1.41
CA ILE A 250 7.15 8.94 0.49
C ILE A 250 6.19 8.95 -0.69
N ASN A 251 5.91 7.78 -1.30
CA ASN A 251 4.96 7.66 -2.40
C ASN A 251 3.59 8.24 -2.02
N ASN A 252 3.04 7.82 -0.87
CA ASN A 252 1.71 8.25 -0.45
C ASN A 252 1.72 9.70 0.05
N ALA A 253 2.79 10.13 0.72
CA ALA A 253 2.93 11.51 1.18
C ALA A 253 2.98 12.49 0.00
N VAL A 254 3.70 12.15 -1.08
CA VAL A 254 3.70 12.95 -2.32
C VAL A 254 2.28 13.08 -2.89
N GLY A 255 1.49 12.01 -2.92
CA GLY A 255 0.09 12.07 -3.34
C GLY A 255 -0.77 12.97 -2.44
N VAL A 256 -0.64 12.85 -1.12
CA VAL A 256 -1.35 13.72 -0.17
C VAL A 256 -0.97 15.19 -0.34
N PHE A 257 0.33 15.49 -0.53
CA PHE A 257 0.79 16.86 -0.76
C PHE A 257 0.33 17.42 -2.11
N ALA A 258 0.35 16.61 -3.18
CA ALA A 258 -0.12 17.02 -4.49
C ALA A 258 -1.61 17.40 -4.45
N LEU A 259 -2.45 16.54 -3.85
CA LEU A 259 -3.89 16.80 -3.70
C LEU A 259 -4.20 17.97 -2.76
N TYR A 260 -3.40 18.16 -1.71
CA TYR A 260 -3.53 19.33 -0.84
C TYR A 260 -3.15 20.63 -1.57
N ALA A 261 -2.09 20.62 -2.37
CA ALA A 261 -1.63 21.77 -3.14
C ALA A 261 -2.62 22.16 -4.26
N ALA A 262 -3.23 21.17 -4.92
CA ALA A 262 -4.20 21.37 -6.00
C ALA A 262 -5.43 22.21 -5.57
N LYS A 263 -5.78 22.21 -4.27
CA LYS A 263 -6.84 23.09 -3.74
C LYS A 263 -6.60 24.58 -3.96
N SER A 264 -5.33 24.98 -4.01
CA SER A 264 -4.92 26.38 -4.21
C SER A 264 -4.75 26.74 -5.70
N GLY A 265 -5.11 25.82 -6.61
CA GLY A 265 -4.91 25.91 -8.05
C GLY A 265 -3.91 24.87 -8.57
N PRO A 266 -3.74 24.78 -9.91
CA PRO A 266 -2.84 23.81 -10.53
C PRO A 266 -1.43 23.93 -9.95
N SER A 267 -0.90 22.82 -9.42
CA SER A 267 0.42 22.80 -8.81
C SER A 267 1.43 22.03 -9.68
N GLY A 268 2.70 22.44 -9.66
CA GLY A 268 3.75 21.70 -10.35
C GLY A 268 3.94 20.26 -9.82
N LEU A 269 3.55 19.99 -8.57
CA LEU A 269 3.58 18.65 -7.99
C LEU A 269 2.49 17.75 -8.58
N GLU A 270 1.28 18.29 -8.77
CA GLU A 270 0.18 17.59 -9.42
C GLU A 270 0.56 17.15 -10.85
N GLN A 271 1.14 18.05 -11.65
CA GLN A 271 1.59 17.74 -13.01
C GLN A 271 2.70 16.68 -13.07
N VAL A 272 3.49 16.50 -12.01
CA VAL A 272 4.53 15.46 -11.94
C VAL A 272 3.94 14.11 -11.55
N VAL A 273 2.94 14.09 -10.69
CA VAL A 273 2.30 12.85 -10.20
C VAL A 273 1.27 12.33 -11.20
N ASP A 274 0.49 13.24 -11.79
CA ASP A 274 -0.55 12.96 -12.77
C ASP A 274 -0.38 13.88 -14.01
N PRO A 275 0.59 13.56 -14.88
CA PRO A 275 0.87 14.36 -16.07
C PRO A 275 -0.28 14.28 -17.08
N ASP A 276 -0.61 15.42 -17.70
CA ASP A 276 -1.56 15.47 -18.81
C ASP A 276 -0.94 14.90 -20.09
N PHE A 277 -1.50 13.80 -20.58
CA PHE A 277 -1.06 13.13 -21.80
C PHE A 277 -1.63 13.77 -23.10
N SER A 278 -2.17 14.98 -23.04
CA SER A 278 -2.73 15.72 -24.20
C SER A 278 -1.76 15.92 -25.37
N ASP A 279 -0.46 16.07 -25.10
CA ASP A 279 0.61 16.11 -26.12
C ASP A 279 0.81 14.75 -26.85
N GLY A 280 0.09 13.71 -26.43
CA GLY A 280 0.10 12.38 -26.99
C GLY A 280 1.17 11.47 -26.41
N ILE A 281 0.85 10.17 -26.32
CA ILE A 281 1.74 9.14 -25.76
C ILE A 281 3.10 9.09 -26.47
N ALA A 282 3.15 9.47 -27.76
CA ALA A 282 4.37 9.54 -28.56
C ALA A 282 5.46 10.45 -27.96
N PHE A 283 5.06 11.49 -27.21
CA PHE A 283 5.98 12.39 -26.51
C PHE A 283 6.53 11.76 -25.22
N TYR A 284 5.71 11.01 -24.50
CA TYR A 284 6.01 10.52 -23.15
C TYR A 284 6.73 9.17 -23.11
N TRP A 285 6.55 8.30 -24.11
CA TRP A 285 7.16 6.96 -24.08
C TRP A 285 8.69 6.92 -24.00
N PRO A 286 9.48 7.84 -24.61
CA PRO A 286 10.94 7.79 -24.50
C PRO A 286 11.40 8.06 -23.06
N ILE A 287 10.77 9.04 -22.39
CA ILE A 287 11.04 9.39 -20.99
C ILE A 287 10.65 8.22 -20.08
N ALA A 288 9.49 7.60 -20.33
CA ALA A 288 9.06 6.41 -19.62
C ALA A 288 10.06 5.24 -19.76
N LEU A 289 10.58 4.96 -20.97
CA LEU A 289 11.57 3.90 -21.16
C LEU A 289 12.91 4.21 -20.47
N VAL A 290 13.39 5.45 -20.54
CA VAL A 290 14.59 5.88 -19.84
C VAL A 290 14.41 5.75 -18.33
N SER A 291 13.27 6.19 -17.79
CA SER A 291 12.96 6.02 -16.36
C SER A 291 12.95 4.56 -15.93
N LEU A 292 12.34 3.67 -16.71
CA LEU A 292 12.35 2.23 -16.44
C LEU A 292 13.78 1.66 -16.43
N ALA A 293 14.59 2.00 -17.44
CA ALA A 293 15.97 1.54 -17.53
C ALA A 293 16.83 2.01 -16.34
N CYS A 294 16.70 3.28 -15.95
CA CYS A 294 17.36 3.84 -14.78
C CYS A 294 16.91 3.17 -13.49
N THR A 295 15.62 2.89 -13.33
CA THR A 295 15.09 2.17 -12.15
C THR A 295 15.62 0.74 -12.08
N ILE A 296 15.64 0.01 -13.20
CA ILE A 296 16.23 -1.34 -13.26
C ILE A 296 17.72 -1.29 -12.87
N TRP A 297 18.46 -0.30 -13.36
CA TRP A 297 19.85 -0.10 -12.99
C TRP A 297 20.03 0.17 -11.49
N LEU A 298 19.20 1.03 -10.88
CA LEU A 298 19.24 1.31 -9.43
C LEU A 298 18.95 0.04 -8.60
N ILE A 299 17.95 -0.75 -8.99
CA ILE A 299 17.64 -2.04 -8.35
C ILE A 299 18.83 -2.99 -8.48
N PHE A 300 19.48 -3.03 -9.64
CA PHE A 300 20.69 -3.84 -9.83
C PHE A 300 21.83 -3.40 -8.90
N GLN A 301 22.01 -2.09 -8.67
CA GLN A 301 22.99 -1.60 -7.69
C GLN A 301 22.66 -2.07 -6.27
N MET A 302 21.38 -2.06 -5.88
CA MET A 302 20.96 -2.61 -4.59
C MET A 302 21.30 -4.10 -4.48
N LYS A 303 21.00 -4.89 -5.51
CA LYS A 303 21.32 -6.32 -5.58
C LYS A 303 22.82 -6.58 -5.47
N LYS A 304 23.64 -5.87 -6.24
CA LYS A 304 25.11 -6.01 -6.21
C LYS A 304 25.64 -5.72 -4.81
N ARG A 305 25.18 -4.63 -4.19
CA ARG A 305 25.59 -4.25 -2.86
C ARG A 305 25.18 -5.25 -1.78
N ARG A 306 23.98 -5.82 -1.90
CA ARG A 306 23.54 -6.92 -1.03
C ARG A 306 24.51 -8.10 -1.07
N ALA A 307 24.95 -8.48 -2.27
CA ALA A 307 25.93 -9.56 -2.44
C ALA A 307 27.26 -9.23 -1.75
N THR A 308 27.75 -7.99 -1.87
CA THR A 308 28.96 -7.52 -1.19
C THR A 308 28.86 -7.60 0.34
N ILE A 309 27.75 -7.13 0.91
CA ILE A 309 27.50 -7.19 2.37
C ILE A 309 27.42 -8.64 2.86
N VAL A 310 26.71 -9.51 2.13
CA VAL A 310 26.58 -10.93 2.48
C VAL A 310 27.93 -11.67 2.38
N ALA A 311 28.80 -11.24 1.46
CA ALA A 311 30.15 -11.77 1.33
C ALA A 311 31.14 -11.23 2.38
N GLY A 312 30.74 -10.28 3.24
CA GLY A 312 31.61 -9.67 4.25
C GLY A 312 32.68 -8.73 3.67
N LEU A 313 32.42 -8.16 2.49
CA LEU A 313 33.34 -7.27 1.77
C LEU A 313 33.08 -5.77 2.07
N GLU A 314 32.08 -5.47 2.91
CA GLU A 314 31.73 -4.15 3.48
C GLU A 314 31.29 -4.35 4.94
#